data_AF-X0Y586-F1
#
_entry.id   AF-X0Y586-F1
#
_cell.length_a   1.000
_cell.length_b   1.000
_cell.length_c   1.000
_cell.angle_alpha   90.00
_cell.angle_beta   90.00
_cell.angle_gamma   90.00
#
_symmetry.space_group_name_H-M   'P 1'
#
loop_
_entity.id
_entity.type
_entity.pdbx_description
1 polymer ?
#
loop_
_entity_poly.entity_id
_entity_poly.type
_entity_poly.pdbx_seq_one_letter_code
_entity_poly.pdbx_strand_id
1 'polypeptide(L)'
;QASRLAESLREAFQHGEGKLRVYPEGGEPQDFSSRFHCAGCDRNFPEPSPNLFSFNSPYGACPTCRGFGNLLDYDPALIVPDATVNLDQGALDPWTKPRYENRRLMLKEYCRCVGIDMHTAWADLPAEHREMLLEGAAGFEGVLPFLRRLERKKYKQYIRFFLRRYQSERLCPDCSGSRLRAEAGSVRLAGRSIGELTALSIESLSRWLDGLPQELSSWQMEAAADPLREIGSRLSY
;
A
#
# COMPACT_ATOMS: atom_id res chain seq x y z
N GLN A 1 -8.12 49.60 14.17
CA GLN A 1 -7.76 49.05 12.84
C GLN A 1 -7.94 47.53 12.79
N ALA A 2 -7.51 46.75 13.80
CA ALA A 2 -7.70 45.29 13.85
C ALA A 2 -9.15 44.81 13.64
N SER A 3 -10.14 45.52 14.19
CA SER A 3 -11.57 45.17 14.03
C SER A 3 -12.03 45.21 12.56
N ARG A 4 -11.65 46.25 11.81
CA ARG A 4 -12.03 46.42 10.40
C ARG A 4 -11.35 45.38 9.50
N LEU A 5 -10.07 45.08 9.76
CA LEU A 5 -9.34 44.04 9.03
C LEU A 5 -9.99 42.67 9.24
N ALA A 6 -10.28 42.30 10.50
CA ALA A 6 -10.91 41.02 10.81
C ALA A 6 -12.30 40.85 10.15
N GLU A 7 -13.06 41.94 10.04
CA GLU A 7 -14.36 41.96 9.38
C GLU A 7 -14.23 41.78 7.86
N SER A 8 -13.33 42.53 7.21
CA SER A 8 -13.04 42.35 5.78
C SER A 8 -12.49 40.95 5.45
N LEU A 9 -11.65 40.38 6.32
CA LEU A 9 -11.16 39.01 6.16
C LEU A 9 -12.30 37.98 6.26
N ARG A 10 -13.20 38.14 7.24
CA ARG A 10 -14.37 37.27 7.40
C ARG A 10 -15.29 37.31 6.17
N GLU A 11 -15.61 38.52 5.70
CA GLU A 11 -16.46 38.72 4.52
C GLU A 11 -15.81 38.12 3.27
N ALA A 12 -14.50 38.34 3.08
CA ALA A 12 -13.77 37.76 1.96
C ALA A 12 -13.71 36.23 2.00
N PHE A 13 -13.48 35.61 3.17
CA PHE A 13 -13.57 34.15 3.29
C PHE A 13 -14.98 33.63 3.02
N GLN A 14 -16.02 34.34 3.45
CA GLN A 14 -17.41 33.93 3.22
C GLN A 14 -17.76 33.96 1.73
N HIS A 15 -17.40 35.04 1.02
CA HIS A 15 -17.63 35.16 -0.42
C HIS A 15 -16.70 34.28 -1.27
N GLY A 16 -15.48 34.01 -0.79
CA GLY A 16 -14.50 33.14 -1.43
C GLY A 16 -14.66 31.65 -1.10
N GLU A 17 -15.77 31.24 -0.49
CA GLU A 17 -16.07 29.86 -0.07
C GLU A 17 -14.99 29.22 0.83
N GLY A 18 -14.29 30.05 1.61
CA GLY A 18 -13.19 29.68 2.48
C GLY A 18 -11.81 29.89 1.88
N LYS A 19 -11.69 30.49 0.69
CA LYS A 19 -10.43 30.96 0.10
C LYS A 19 -10.34 32.49 0.18
N LEU A 20 -9.12 33.00 0.35
CA LEU A 20 -8.82 34.43 0.40
C LEU A 20 -7.46 34.68 -0.25
N ARG A 21 -7.33 35.76 -1.02
CA ARG A 21 -6.04 36.27 -1.50
C ARG A 21 -5.81 37.68 -0.98
N VAL A 22 -4.65 37.91 -0.36
CA VAL A 22 -4.23 39.22 0.16
C VAL A 22 -3.13 39.78 -0.74
N TYR A 23 -3.23 41.05 -1.10
CA TYR A 23 -2.22 41.77 -1.86
C TYR A 23 -1.52 42.77 -0.93
N PRO A 24 -0.38 42.41 -0.30
CA PRO A 24 0.37 43.32 0.55
C PRO A 24 1.02 44.43 -0.28
N GLU A 25 1.08 45.64 0.28
CA GLU A 25 1.72 46.78 -0.38
C GLU A 25 3.23 46.54 -0.51
N GLY A 26 3.72 46.46 -1.75
CA GLY A 26 5.12 46.17 -2.05
C GLY A 26 5.54 44.70 -1.89
N GLY A 27 4.59 43.75 -1.79
CA GLY A 27 4.88 42.32 -1.69
C GLY A 27 4.07 41.47 -2.67
N GLU A 28 4.41 40.18 -2.72
CA GLU A 28 3.71 39.19 -3.55
C GLU A 28 2.34 38.81 -2.96
N PRO A 29 1.35 38.45 -3.81
CA PRO A 29 0.05 37.98 -3.34
C PRO A 29 0.17 36.73 -2.44
N GLN A 30 -0.61 36.71 -1.36
CA GLN A 30 -0.64 35.61 -0.39
C GLN A 30 -2.01 34.95 -0.37
N ASP A 31 -2.03 33.64 -0.53
CA ASP A 31 -3.25 32.83 -0.50
C ASP A 31 -3.48 32.20 0.88
N PHE A 32 -4.71 32.31 1.37
CA PHE A 32 -5.15 31.77 2.63
C PHE A 32 -6.40 30.90 2.44
N SER A 33 -6.56 29.91 3.32
CA SER A 33 -7.72 29.05 3.37
C SER A 33 -8.21 28.89 4.80
N SER A 34 -9.53 28.88 5.01
CA SER A 34 -10.18 28.52 6.27
C SER A 34 -10.39 27.01 6.43
N ARG A 35 -10.06 26.23 5.40
CA ARG A 35 -10.09 24.75 5.38
C ARG A 35 -8.67 24.21 5.31
N PHE A 36 -8.50 22.91 5.56
CA PHE A 36 -7.24 22.21 5.30
C PHE A 36 -6.99 22.11 3.79
N HIS A 37 -6.49 23.19 3.20
CA HIS A 37 -6.17 23.32 1.79
C HIS A 37 -4.77 23.90 1.64
N CYS A 38 -4.00 23.33 0.71
CA CYS A 38 -2.68 23.84 0.40
C CYS A 38 -2.77 24.88 -0.71
N ALA A 39 -2.48 26.14 -0.37
CA ALA A 39 -2.42 27.26 -1.31
C ALA A 39 -1.40 27.05 -2.45
N GLY A 40 -0.31 26.32 -2.22
CA GLY A 40 0.74 26.12 -3.21
C GLY A 40 0.45 25.04 -4.27
N CYS A 41 -0.25 23.96 -3.90
CA CYS A 41 -0.56 22.86 -4.82
C CYS A 41 -2.05 22.62 -5.06
N ASP A 42 -2.91 23.51 -4.55
CA ASP A 42 -4.37 23.51 -4.67
C ASP A 42 -5.06 22.20 -4.21
N ARG A 43 -4.47 21.50 -3.24
CA ARG A 43 -5.02 20.23 -2.70
C ARG A 43 -5.84 20.46 -1.45
N ASN A 44 -6.99 19.81 -1.38
CA ASN A 44 -7.80 19.72 -0.16
C ASN A 44 -7.40 18.47 0.64
N PHE A 45 -7.33 18.62 1.96
CA PHE A 45 -7.09 17.55 2.91
C PHE A 45 -8.32 17.36 3.80
N PRO A 46 -8.62 16.11 4.20
CA PRO A 46 -9.65 15.84 5.18
C PRO A 46 -9.28 16.46 6.53
N GLU A 47 -10.28 16.89 7.28
CA GLU A 47 -10.11 17.29 8.66
C GLU A 47 -9.59 16.10 9.50
N PRO A 48 -8.52 16.29 10.30
CA PRO A 48 -8.02 15.24 11.15
C PRO A 48 -9.09 14.76 12.14
N SER A 49 -9.44 13.48 12.04
CA SER A 49 -10.33 12.80 12.98
C SER A 49 -9.71 11.46 13.35
N PRO A 50 -10.05 10.85 14.50
CA PRO A 50 -9.53 9.53 14.87
C PRO A 50 -9.72 8.47 13.78
N ASN A 51 -10.84 8.54 13.03
CA ASN A 51 -11.12 7.64 11.92
C ASN A 51 -10.13 7.77 10.75
N LEU A 52 -9.54 8.95 10.55
CA LEU A 52 -8.51 9.16 9.52
C LEU A 52 -7.26 8.32 9.81
N PHE A 53 -6.96 8.10 11.09
CA PHE A 53 -5.79 7.37 11.58
C PHE A 53 -6.08 5.90 11.89
N SER A 54 -7.28 5.41 11.55
CA SER A 54 -7.68 4.02 11.78
C SER A 54 -7.70 3.23 10.47
N PHE A 55 -6.79 2.27 10.33
CA PHE A 55 -6.79 1.33 9.20
C PHE A 55 -7.97 0.34 9.23
N ASN A 56 -8.71 0.28 10.34
CA ASN A 56 -9.94 -0.49 10.46
C ASN A 56 -11.17 0.29 9.97
N SER A 57 -11.03 1.60 9.74
CA SER A 57 -12.07 2.44 9.15
C SER A 57 -11.81 2.59 7.66
N PRO A 58 -12.81 2.38 6.78
CA PRO A 58 -12.68 2.69 5.35
C PRO A 58 -12.25 4.14 5.07
N TYR A 59 -12.51 5.04 6.01
CA TYR A 59 -12.14 6.45 5.90
C TYR A 59 -10.63 6.69 5.97
N GLY A 60 -9.92 5.95 6.84
CA GLY A 60 -8.47 6.07 7.08
C GLY A 60 -7.62 5.00 6.40
N ALA A 61 -8.22 3.84 6.08
CA ALA A 61 -7.53 2.73 5.44
C ALA A 61 -6.97 3.11 4.07
N CYS A 62 -5.79 2.57 3.75
CA CYS A 62 -5.22 2.65 2.40
C CYS A 62 -6.22 2.05 1.39
N PRO A 63 -6.57 2.77 0.30
CA PRO A 63 -7.58 2.27 -0.66
C PRO A 63 -7.12 1.00 -1.40
N THR A 64 -5.81 0.84 -1.56
CA THR A 64 -5.20 -0.24 -2.34
C THR A 64 -5.16 -1.54 -1.57
N CYS A 65 -4.62 -1.54 -0.35
CA CYS A 65 -4.57 -2.73 0.50
C CYS A 65 -5.72 -2.80 1.51
N ARG A 66 -6.67 -1.85 1.50
CA ARG A 66 -7.84 -1.81 2.41
C ARG A 66 -7.47 -2.00 3.89
N GLY A 67 -6.35 -1.42 4.31
CA GLY A 67 -5.89 -1.52 5.69
C GLY A 67 -5.16 -2.83 6.05
N PHE A 68 -4.84 -3.70 5.09
CA PHE A 68 -4.01 -4.89 5.36
C PHE A 68 -2.51 -4.57 5.44
N GLY A 69 -2.03 -3.56 4.71
CA GLY A 69 -0.61 -3.17 4.65
C GLY A 69 0.22 -3.99 3.67
N ASN A 70 -0.26 -5.16 3.30
CA ASN A 70 0.29 -6.02 2.26
C ASN A 70 -0.74 -6.26 1.14
N LEU A 71 -0.25 -6.73 0.01
CA LEU A 71 -1.04 -7.30 -1.07
C LEU A 71 -0.63 -8.75 -1.25
N LEU A 72 -1.56 -9.57 -1.72
CA LEU A 72 -1.26 -10.92 -2.15
C LEU A 72 -0.98 -10.90 -3.64
N ASP A 73 0.18 -11.38 -4.02
CA ASP A 73 0.57 -11.52 -5.42
C ASP A 73 1.12 -12.92 -5.67
N TYR A 74 1.11 -13.34 -6.92
CA TYR A 74 1.62 -14.66 -7.29
C TYR A 74 3.14 -14.67 -7.22
N ASP A 75 3.67 -15.69 -6.55
CA ASP A 75 5.09 -15.85 -6.32
C ASP A 75 5.65 -16.94 -7.26
N PRO A 76 6.56 -16.60 -8.19
CA PRO A 76 7.20 -17.57 -9.05
C PRO A 76 7.88 -18.71 -8.29
N ALA A 77 8.42 -18.45 -7.10
CA ALA A 77 9.05 -19.48 -6.27
C ALA A 77 8.04 -20.45 -5.66
N LEU A 78 6.77 -20.06 -5.50
CA LEU A 78 5.70 -20.98 -5.09
C LEU A 78 5.09 -21.73 -6.28
N ILE A 79 5.13 -21.13 -7.47
CA ILE A 79 4.70 -21.76 -8.72
C ILE A 79 5.69 -22.83 -9.17
N VAL A 80 6.99 -22.56 -9.02
CA VAL A 80 8.10 -23.48 -9.29
C VAL A 80 8.91 -23.68 -8.01
N PRO A 81 8.43 -24.54 -7.09
CA PRO A 81 9.07 -24.74 -5.79
C PRO A 81 10.44 -25.43 -5.86
N ASP A 82 10.67 -26.22 -6.91
CA ASP A 82 11.95 -26.88 -7.17
C ASP A 82 12.39 -26.59 -8.60
N ALA A 83 13.41 -25.73 -8.73
CA ALA A 83 13.96 -25.34 -10.02
C ALA A 83 14.87 -26.40 -10.66
N THR A 84 15.23 -27.47 -9.93
CA THR A 84 16.05 -28.57 -10.46
C THR A 84 15.24 -29.60 -11.25
N VAL A 85 13.91 -29.54 -11.12
CA VAL A 85 12.96 -30.42 -11.79
C VAL A 85 12.61 -29.87 -13.17
N ASN A 86 12.36 -30.75 -14.14
CA ASN A 86 11.96 -30.36 -15.49
C ASN A 86 10.42 -30.26 -15.67
N LEU A 87 9.97 -29.75 -16.83
CA LEU A 87 8.54 -29.53 -17.10
C LEU A 87 7.74 -30.84 -17.07
N ASP A 88 8.33 -31.93 -17.54
CA ASP A 88 7.67 -33.22 -17.62
C ASP A 88 7.49 -33.88 -16.25
N GLN A 89 8.42 -33.63 -15.34
CA GLN A 89 8.36 -34.06 -13.94
C GLN A 89 7.48 -33.13 -13.07
N GLY A 90 7.02 -32.00 -13.61
CA GLY A 90 6.06 -31.12 -12.96
C GLY A 90 6.64 -29.88 -12.30
N ALA A 91 7.69 -29.28 -12.88
CA ALA A 91 8.25 -28.00 -12.42
C ALA A 91 7.18 -26.91 -12.20
N LEU A 92 6.16 -26.84 -13.07
CA LEU A 92 5.00 -25.95 -12.89
C LEU A 92 3.95 -26.59 -11.96
N ASP A 93 4.11 -26.43 -10.64
CA ASP A 93 3.27 -27.07 -9.62
C ASP A 93 1.76 -26.90 -9.89
N PRO A 94 1.22 -25.71 -10.25
CA PRO A 94 -0.22 -25.53 -10.48
C PRO A 94 -0.85 -26.53 -11.45
N TRP A 95 -0.10 -27.01 -12.45
CA TRP A 95 -0.58 -27.94 -13.47
C TRP A 95 -0.23 -29.40 -13.19
N THR A 96 0.42 -29.69 -12.06
CA THR A 96 0.58 -31.07 -11.55
C THR A 96 -0.71 -31.62 -10.95
N LYS A 97 -1.68 -30.75 -10.59
CA LYS A 97 -2.89 -31.18 -9.89
C LYS A 97 -3.86 -31.88 -10.86
N PRO A 98 -4.53 -32.99 -10.45
CA PRO A 98 -5.37 -33.80 -11.35
C PRO A 98 -6.43 -33.00 -12.10
N ARG A 99 -7.02 -31.99 -11.45
CA ARG A 99 -8.02 -31.10 -12.05
C ARG A 99 -7.53 -30.34 -13.29
N TYR A 100 -6.22 -30.13 -13.40
CA TYR A 100 -5.60 -29.30 -14.44
C TYR A 100 -4.73 -30.14 -15.38
N GLU A 101 -4.98 -31.44 -15.47
CA GLU A 101 -4.30 -32.33 -16.42
C GLU A 101 -4.38 -31.82 -17.87
N ASN A 102 -5.54 -31.31 -18.30
CA ASN A 102 -5.68 -30.66 -19.60
C ASN A 102 -4.69 -29.51 -19.83
N ARG A 103 -4.28 -28.78 -18.77
CA ARG A 103 -3.27 -27.72 -18.87
C ARG A 103 -1.87 -28.28 -19.10
N ARG A 104 -1.55 -29.41 -18.47
CA ARG A 104 -0.30 -30.13 -18.71
C ARG A 104 -0.22 -30.66 -20.14
N LEU A 105 -1.33 -31.12 -20.71
CA LEU A 105 -1.40 -31.50 -22.13
C LEU A 105 -1.16 -30.31 -23.06
N MET A 106 -1.80 -29.17 -22.79
CA MET A 106 -1.57 -27.93 -23.57
C MET A 106 -0.14 -27.42 -23.45
N LEU A 107 0.49 -27.55 -22.27
CA LEU A 107 1.91 -27.25 -22.06
C LEU A 107 2.79 -28.12 -22.95
N LYS A 108 2.58 -29.45 -22.97
CA LYS A 108 3.35 -30.38 -23.81
C LYS A 108 3.26 -30.01 -25.28
N GLU A 109 2.05 -29.75 -25.75
CA GLU A 109 1.82 -29.38 -27.15
C GLU A 109 2.48 -28.03 -27.50
N TYR A 110 2.39 -27.05 -26.59
CA TYR A 110 3.05 -25.76 -26.77
C TYR A 110 4.58 -25.88 -26.83
N CYS A 111 5.18 -26.60 -25.88
CA CYS A 111 6.62 -26.83 -25.87
C CYS A 111 7.08 -27.51 -27.17
N ARG A 112 6.32 -28.47 -27.69
CA ARG A 112 6.57 -29.14 -28.97
C ARG A 112 6.55 -28.18 -30.15
N CYS A 113 5.58 -27.27 -30.20
CA CYS A 113 5.43 -26.31 -31.30
C CYS A 113 6.55 -25.24 -31.32
N VAL A 114 6.99 -24.80 -30.15
CA VAL A 114 7.99 -23.72 -30.01
C VAL A 114 9.43 -24.25 -29.89
N GLY A 115 9.60 -25.54 -29.63
CA GLY A 115 10.92 -26.17 -29.46
C GLY A 115 11.51 -25.99 -28.06
N ILE A 116 10.66 -25.85 -27.04
CA ILE A 116 11.10 -25.85 -25.64
C ILE A 116 11.31 -27.30 -25.20
N ASP A 117 12.54 -27.65 -24.80
CA ASP A 117 12.83 -28.97 -24.26
C ASP A 117 12.17 -29.16 -22.89
N MET A 118 11.35 -30.21 -22.78
CA MET A 118 10.64 -30.55 -21.55
C MET A 118 11.48 -31.31 -20.53
N HIS A 119 12.65 -31.82 -20.93
CA HIS A 119 13.53 -32.61 -20.09
C HIS A 119 14.66 -31.79 -19.44
N THR A 120 14.88 -30.57 -19.91
CA THR A 120 15.78 -29.59 -19.29
C THR A 120 15.21 -29.12 -17.94
N ALA A 121 16.06 -29.07 -16.91
CA ALA A 121 15.69 -28.55 -15.59
C ALA A 121 15.21 -27.09 -15.68
N TRP A 122 14.24 -26.69 -14.86
CA TRP A 122 13.66 -25.35 -14.94
C TRP A 122 14.71 -24.24 -14.81
N ALA A 123 15.68 -24.39 -13.91
CA ALA A 123 16.76 -23.43 -13.69
C ALA A 123 17.62 -23.19 -14.95
N ASP A 124 17.77 -24.24 -15.77
CA ASP A 124 18.62 -24.25 -16.96
C ASP A 124 17.87 -23.80 -18.23
N LEU A 125 16.54 -23.64 -18.15
CA LEU A 125 15.76 -23.11 -19.26
C LEU A 125 16.12 -21.63 -19.54
N PRO A 126 16.22 -21.23 -20.82
CA PRO A 126 16.36 -19.83 -21.20
C PRO A 126 15.34 -18.94 -20.49
N ALA A 127 15.76 -17.74 -20.07
CA ALA A 127 14.89 -16.79 -19.37
C ALA A 127 13.61 -16.47 -20.18
N GLU A 128 13.75 -16.33 -21.50
CA GLU A 128 12.63 -16.12 -22.43
C GLU A 128 11.63 -17.28 -22.37
N HIS A 129 12.09 -18.53 -22.40
CA HIS A 129 11.20 -19.69 -22.27
C HIS A 129 10.49 -19.72 -20.92
N ARG A 130 11.20 -19.41 -19.82
CA ARG A 130 10.58 -19.32 -18.49
C ARG A 130 9.50 -18.23 -18.44
N GLU A 131 9.77 -17.07 -19.04
CA GLU A 131 8.81 -15.97 -19.13
C GLU A 131 7.58 -16.34 -19.96
N MET A 132 7.76 -16.95 -21.14
CA MET A 132 6.66 -17.45 -21.97
C MET A 132 5.79 -18.47 -21.23
N LEU A 133 6.40 -19.32 -20.40
CA LEU A 133 5.68 -20.32 -19.61
C LEU A 133 4.91 -19.71 -18.43
N LEU A 134 5.45 -18.67 -17.80
CA LEU A 134 4.83 -17.98 -16.67
C LEU A 134 3.77 -16.96 -17.12
N GLU A 135 4.13 -16.00 -17.96
CA GLU A 135 3.27 -14.89 -18.38
C GLU A 135 2.44 -15.19 -19.63
N GLY A 136 2.78 -16.24 -20.37
CA GLY A 136 2.08 -16.63 -21.59
C GLY A 136 2.73 -16.07 -22.85
N ALA A 137 2.22 -16.52 -23.99
CA ALA A 137 2.70 -16.14 -25.32
C ALA A 137 1.59 -16.34 -26.36
N ALA A 138 1.89 -16.09 -27.64
CA ALA A 138 0.94 -16.33 -28.72
C ALA A 138 0.47 -17.79 -28.72
N GLY A 139 -0.84 -18.01 -28.58
CA GLY A 139 -1.45 -19.35 -28.53
C GLY A 139 -1.28 -20.09 -27.20
N PHE A 140 -0.68 -19.48 -26.18
CA PHE A 140 -0.46 -20.11 -24.88
C PHE A 140 -0.72 -19.17 -23.71
N GLU A 141 -1.53 -19.60 -22.76
CA GLU A 141 -2.00 -18.72 -21.68
C GLU A 141 -0.93 -18.38 -20.64
N GLY A 142 0.03 -19.27 -20.37
CA GLY A 142 0.91 -19.11 -19.22
C GLY A 142 0.25 -19.43 -17.87
N VAL A 143 1.07 -19.69 -16.86
CA VAL A 143 0.60 -20.06 -15.52
C VAL A 143 -0.01 -18.87 -14.77
N LEU A 144 0.61 -17.69 -14.85
CA LEU A 144 0.15 -16.50 -14.15
C LEU A 144 -1.21 -16.01 -14.67
N PRO A 145 -1.43 -15.84 -16.00
CA PRO A 145 -2.77 -15.52 -16.49
C PRO A 145 -3.80 -16.60 -16.18
N PHE A 146 -3.42 -17.88 -16.18
CA PHE A 146 -4.29 -18.97 -15.74
C PHE A 146 -4.75 -18.79 -14.29
N LEU A 147 -3.83 -18.51 -13.37
CA LEU A 147 -4.13 -18.27 -11.95
C LEU A 147 -4.98 -17.01 -11.76
N ARG A 148 -4.61 -15.89 -12.41
CA ARG A 148 -5.39 -14.62 -12.42
C ARG A 148 -6.81 -14.85 -12.95
N ARG A 149 -7.00 -15.65 -14.00
CA ARG A 149 -8.35 -15.98 -14.53
C ARG A 149 -9.17 -16.80 -13.53
N LEU A 150 -8.54 -17.70 -12.76
CA LEU A 150 -9.22 -18.48 -11.72
C LEU A 150 -9.73 -17.63 -10.56
N GLU A 151 -9.18 -16.43 -10.33
CA GLU A 151 -9.67 -15.51 -9.30
C GLU A 151 -11.14 -15.13 -9.48
N ARG A 152 -11.64 -15.11 -10.72
CA ARG A 152 -13.08 -14.92 -11.02
C ARG A 152 -13.97 -15.96 -10.34
N LYS A 153 -13.39 -17.10 -9.93
CA LYS A 153 -14.06 -18.21 -9.24
C LYS A 153 -13.65 -18.34 -7.77
N LYS A 154 -13.00 -17.33 -7.15
CA LYS A 154 -12.53 -17.32 -5.75
C LYS A 154 -13.66 -17.41 -4.70
N TYR A 155 -14.91 -17.23 -5.12
CA TYR A 155 -16.08 -17.53 -4.29
C TYR A 155 -16.17 -19.04 -3.97
N LYS A 156 -15.64 -19.92 -4.83
CA LYS A 156 -15.52 -21.36 -4.54
C LYS A 156 -14.35 -21.60 -3.60
N GLN A 157 -14.63 -22.16 -2.43
CA GLN A 157 -13.66 -22.36 -1.35
C GLN A 157 -12.38 -23.10 -1.80
N TYR A 158 -12.51 -24.21 -2.54
CA TYR A 158 -11.35 -24.96 -3.02
C TYR A 158 -10.48 -24.17 -4.03
N ILE A 159 -11.07 -23.26 -4.84
CA ILE A 159 -10.30 -22.38 -5.73
C ILE A 159 -9.52 -21.39 -4.87
N ARG A 160 -10.15 -20.80 -3.86
CA ARG A 160 -9.48 -19.86 -2.95
C ARG A 160 -8.28 -20.49 -2.27
N PHE A 161 -8.43 -21.71 -1.75
CA PHE A 161 -7.31 -22.45 -1.14
C PHE A 161 -6.23 -22.80 -2.17
N PHE A 162 -6.61 -23.24 -3.36
CA PHE A 162 -5.66 -23.53 -4.44
C PHE A 162 -4.82 -22.30 -4.78
N LEU A 163 -5.44 -21.13 -5.01
CA LEU A 163 -4.73 -19.90 -5.37
C LEU A 163 -3.80 -19.41 -4.25
N ARG A 164 -4.22 -19.49 -2.98
CA ARG A 164 -3.42 -19.04 -1.84
C ARG A 164 -2.08 -19.79 -1.72
N ARG A 165 -1.98 -21.02 -2.22
CA ARG A 165 -0.72 -21.80 -2.23
C ARG A 165 0.38 -21.17 -3.08
N TYR A 166 0.01 -20.34 -4.04
CA TYR A 166 0.91 -19.71 -5.00
C TYR A 166 1.05 -18.21 -4.79
N GLN A 167 0.51 -17.68 -3.68
CA GLN A 167 0.55 -16.26 -3.36
C GLN A 167 1.43 -16.01 -2.15
N SER A 168 2.31 -15.02 -2.25
CA SER A 168 3.06 -14.48 -1.12
C SER A 168 2.63 -13.05 -0.82
N GLU A 169 2.95 -12.60 0.38
CA GLU A 169 2.63 -11.25 0.83
C GLU A 169 3.73 -10.30 0.38
N ARG A 170 3.35 -9.26 -0.35
CA ARG A 170 4.22 -8.14 -0.69
C ARG A 170 3.75 -6.89 0.03
N LEU A 171 4.67 -6.04 0.47
CA LEU A 171 4.30 -4.74 1.03
C LEU A 171 3.47 -3.96 0.00
N CYS A 172 2.41 -3.31 0.48
CA CYS A 172 1.58 -2.46 -0.36
C CYS A 172 2.42 -1.28 -0.86
N PRO A 173 2.53 -1.04 -2.18
CA PRO A 173 3.38 0.02 -2.72
C PRO A 173 2.92 1.41 -2.30
N ASP A 174 1.61 1.61 -2.12
CA ASP A 174 1.05 2.94 -1.89
C ASP A 174 1.18 3.41 -0.44
N CYS A 175 1.07 2.48 0.51
CA CYS A 175 1.19 2.80 1.94
C CYS A 175 2.49 2.31 2.57
N SER A 176 3.30 1.54 1.84
CA SER A 176 4.56 0.94 2.31
C SER A 176 4.42 0.20 3.64
N GLY A 177 3.27 -0.47 3.85
CA GLY A 177 2.98 -1.18 5.09
C GLY A 177 2.34 -0.36 6.20
N SER A 178 2.19 0.96 6.07
CA SER A 178 1.52 1.81 7.10
C SER A 178 0.02 1.54 7.23
N ARG A 179 -0.60 0.86 6.24
CA ARG A 179 -2.03 0.48 6.19
C ARG A 179 -2.99 1.67 6.04
N LEU A 180 -2.49 2.90 6.07
CA LEU A 180 -3.28 4.13 6.04
C LEU A 180 -3.21 4.80 4.67
N ARG A 181 -4.19 5.66 4.41
CA ARG A 181 -4.20 6.54 3.24
C ARG A 181 -3.15 7.65 3.35
N ALA A 182 -2.76 8.22 2.22
CA ALA A 182 -1.70 9.23 2.13
C ALA A 182 -1.98 10.49 2.97
N GLU A 183 -3.26 10.88 3.08
CA GLU A 183 -3.69 12.06 3.83
C GLU A 183 -3.45 11.89 5.34
N ALA A 184 -3.62 10.68 5.87
CA ALA A 184 -3.26 10.38 7.25
C ALA A 184 -1.74 10.51 7.47
N GLY A 185 -0.94 10.11 6.48
CA GLY A 185 0.51 10.29 6.47
C GLY A 185 0.98 11.74 6.32
N SER A 186 0.08 12.64 5.93
CA SER A 186 0.37 14.08 5.81
C SER A 186 0.28 14.81 7.16
N VAL A 187 -0.39 14.22 8.15
CA VAL A 187 -0.42 14.74 9.52
C VAL A 187 0.82 14.23 10.26
N ARG A 188 1.63 15.17 10.77
CA ARG A 188 2.91 14.87 11.40
C ARG A 188 2.99 15.50 12.80
N LEU A 189 3.60 14.77 13.73
CA LEU A 189 3.95 15.21 15.07
C LEU A 189 5.47 15.18 15.18
N ALA A 190 6.10 16.32 15.52
CA ALA A 190 7.56 16.50 15.51
C ALA A 190 8.24 15.89 14.27
N GLY A 191 7.70 16.21 13.09
CA GLY A 191 8.23 15.77 11.80
C GLY A 191 7.88 14.34 11.37
N ARG A 192 7.24 13.51 12.22
CA ARG A 192 6.88 12.11 11.90
C ARG A 192 5.38 11.89 11.79
N SER A 193 4.97 11.09 10.81
CA SER A 193 3.60 10.61 10.66
C SER A 193 3.33 9.39 11.55
N ILE A 194 2.05 9.09 11.80
CA ILE A 194 1.67 7.89 12.56
C ILE A 194 2.20 6.60 11.93
N GLY A 195 2.22 6.50 10.59
CA GLY A 195 2.74 5.33 9.88
C GLY A 195 4.22 5.11 10.17
N GLU A 196 5.02 6.18 10.11
CA GLU A 196 6.46 6.13 10.43
C GLU A 196 6.69 5.77 11.90
N LEU A 197 5.87 6.28 12.83
CA LEU A 197 5.98 5.98 14.26
C LEU A 197 5.64 4.51 14.57
N THR A 198 4.59 3.96 13.95
CA THR A 198 4.19 2.56 14.15
C THR A 198 5.16 1.54 13.53
N ALA A 199 6.04 1.98 12.63
CA ALA A 199 7.07 1.14 12.04
C ALA A 199 8.37 1.07 12.89
N LEU A 200 8.50 1.92 13.91
CA LEU A 200 9.66 1.91 14.81
C LEU A 200 9.63 0.69 15.72
N SER A 201 10.82 0.25 16.16
CA SER A 201 10.92 -0.66 17.30
C SER A 201 10.41 0.03 18.57
N ILE A 202 9.94 -0.75 19.55
CA ILE A 202 9.47 -0.24 20.85
C ILE A 202 10.54 0.67 21.49
N GLU A 203 11.80 0.23 21.49
CA GLU A 203 12.93 1.00 22.02
C GLU A 203 13.12 2.35 21.29
N SER A 204 13.06 2.36 19.96
CA SER A 204 13.22 3.58 19.17
C SER A 204 12.04 4.53 19.35
N LEU A 205 10.82 3.99 19.48
CA LEU A 205 9.63 4.77 19.76
C LEU A 205 9.68 5.39 21.16
N SER A 206 10.13 4.65 22.17
CA SER A 206 10.33 5.18 23.53
C SER A 206 11.33 6.35 23.51
N ARG A 207 12.50 6.15 22.88
CA ARG A 207 13.51 7.22 22.75
C ARG A 207 12.98 8.46 22.04
N TRP A 208 12.11 8.27 21.04
CA TRP A 208 11.49 9.38 20.33
C TRP A 208 10.47 10.13 21.22
N LEU A 209 9.65 9.41 22.00
CA LEU A 209 8.70 10.02 22.93
C LEU A 209 9.39 10.83 24.04
N ASP A 210 10.51 10.35 24.56
CA ASP A 210 11.28 11.06 25.59
C ASP A 210 11.81 12.41 25.11
N GLY A 211 12.13 12.53 23.81
CA GLY A 211 12.58 13.77 23.19
C GLY A 211 11.46 14.72 22.78
N LEU A 212 10.23 14.21 22.64
CA LEU A 212 9.08 14.96 22.12
C LEU A 212 8.75 16.26 22.90
N PRO A 213 8.88 16.34 24.24
CA PRO A 213 8.61 17.58 24.98
C PRO A 213 9.46 18.79 24.55
N GLN A 214 10.62 18.57 23.92
CA GLN A 214 11.49 19.65 23.43
C GLN A 214 11.00 20.24 22.09
N GLU A 215 10.19 19.48 21.34
CA GLU A 215 9.67 19.83 20.02
C GLU A 215 8.27 20.46 20.08
N LEU A 216 7.59 20.35 21.23
CA LEU A 216 6.22 20.83 21.42
C LEU A 216 6.20 22.19 22.13
N SER A 217 5.31 23.08 21.69
CA SER A 217 4.96 24.27 22.45
C SER A 217 4.29 23.90 23.78
N SER A 218 4.27 24.84 24.74
CA SER A 218 3.63 24.66 26.04
C SER A 218 2.16 24.20 25.92
N TRP A 219 1.40 24.82 25.01
CA TRP A 219 0.01 24.46 24.76
C TRP A 219 -0.14 23.06 24.16
N GLN A 220 0.70 22.69 23.19
CA GLN A 220 0.68 21.34 22.61
C GLN A 220 1.01 20.28 23.65
N MET A 221 1.96 20.56 24.54
CA MET A 221 2.36 19.66 25.60
C MET A 221 1.22 19.46 26.61
N GLU A 222 0.51 20.53 26.99
CA GLU A 222 -0.68 20.45 27.84
C GLU A 222 -1.78 19.59 27.19
N ALA A 223 -2.08 19.83 25.92
CA ALA A 223 -3.09 19.06 25.17
C ALA A 223 -2.72 17.58 24.98
N ALA A 224 -1.42 17.27 24.89
CA ALA A 224 -0.92 15.91 24.67
C ALA A 224 -0.58 15.15 25.96
N ALA A 225 -0.68 15.78 27.14
CA ALA A 225 -0.18 15.23 28.40
C ALA A 225 -0.79 13.85 28.75
N ASP A 226 -2.10 13.70 28.62
CA ASP A 226 -2.80 12.45 28.93
C ASP A 226 -2.47 11.34 27.92
N PRO A 227 -2.59 11.56 26.59
CA PRO A 227 -2.16 10.59 25.58
C PRO A 227 -0.70 10.15 25.73
N LEU A 228 0.23 11.08 25.98
CA LEU A 228 1.65 10.75 26.12
C LEU A 228 1.91 9.88 27.36
N ARG A 229 1.23 10.17 28.48
CA ARG A 229 1.31 9.35 29.70
C ARG A 229 0.80 7.93 29.45
N GLU A 230 -0.33 7.80 28.75
CA GLU A 230 -0.91 6.50 28.42
C GLU A 230 0.02 5.71 27.50
N ILE A 231 0.52 6.32 26.43
CA ILE A 231 1.44 5.66 25.48
C ILE A 231 2.72 5.22 26.21
N GLY A 232 3.32 6.10 27.02
CA GLY A 232 4.51 5.78 27.81
C GLY A 232 4.30 4.56 28.71
N SER A 233 3.18 4.50 29.43
CA SER A 233 2.87 3.37 30.32
C SER A 233 2.76 2.01 29.59
N ARG A 234 2.35 2.03 28.32
CA ARG A 234 2.20 0.84 27.48
C ARG A 234 3.51 0.36 26.85
N LEU A 235 4.51 1.25 26.74
CA LEU A 235 5.82 0.91 26.17
C LEU A 235 6.81 0.41 27.22
N SER A 236 6.57 0.67 28.50
CA SER A 236 7.41 0.25 29.63
C SER A 236 7.16 -1.18 30.13
N TYR A 237 6.41 -2.01 29.39
CA TYR A 237 6.08 -3.40 29.75
C TYR A 237 7.02 -4.42 29.09
#